data_AF-A0A6I9Y6A3-F1
#
_entry.id   AF-A0A6I9Y6A3-F1
#
_cell.length_a   1.000
_cell.length_b   1.000
_cell.length_c   1.000
_cell.angle_alpha   90.00
_cell.angle_beta   90.00
_cell.angle_gamma   90.00
#
_symmetry.space_group_name_H-M   'P 1'
#
loop_
_entity.id
_entity.type
_entity.pdbx_description
1 polymer ?
#
loop_
_entity_poly.entity_id
_entity_poly.type
_entity_poly.pdbx_seq_one_letter_code
_entity_poly.pdbx_strand_id
1 'polypeptide(L)'
;MEGGPNWVDNPVDSPIIVNPLKDEFYKQPMFYHLGHFSKFITEGSVRVGLTSNCLFDICKLKTSAFLRPDGVAVAVVLNDFPAGGRPCSPRNFGHGSLVCECGADYCDTLEPLTLPESGSYVKYESNKAGRRVERSEGLLVDNPSENDNLVLKLKTSQKYQKIKGFGGALTDSAAINILNLSPKTQRNLLKSYFSGEASVSNYIQQIPILQQAQAVAPRPLLLYASPWTSPVWMKTNGAMTGRGTLKGQPGDRYHKTWANYFIRFLDEYAKYNLTFWAITAGNEPTAGDIIFYPFQCLGFSPEHQRDFIAEDLGPALANSSYKGIELIILDDQRVMLPYWAEVVLKDPKATQYINGIGIHWYLDFLAPIDLTLSITHHLFPNYYLISTEASTGSYFWEPRVVLGGWDRGSKYSHSILTNLNNYVTGWTDWNLVLDMEGGPNWSKNYVDSPVIVDKEKDVFYKQPMFYHMAHFSKFLPEGTQRIEIQKSSSCDLEFSAFLRPDGSAAVVVLNR
;
A
#
# COMPACT_ATOMS: atom_id res chain seq x y z
N MET A 1 -25.76 -9.56 24.38
CA MET A 1 -26.80 -9.71 25.41
C MET A 1 -26.89 -8.38 26.12
N GLU A 2 -28.09 -7.81 26.25
CA GLU A 2 -28.28 -6.61 27.06
C GLU A 2 -28.12 -6.97 28.54
N GLY A 3 -27.63 -6.02 29.34
CA GLY A 3 -27.49 -6.17 30.78
C GLY A 3 -28.82 -6.45 31.48
N GLY A 4 -28.77 -7.11 32.64
CA GLY A 4 -29.97 -7.40 33.43
C GLY A 4 -30.52 -6.16 34.15
N PRO A 5 -31.81 -6.14 34.52
CA PRO A 5 -32.39 -5.02 35.25
C PRO A 5 -31.77 -4.89 36.65
N ASN A 6 -31.49 -3.66 37.07
CA ASN A 6 -31.18 -3.35 38.45
C ASN A 6 -32.47 -3.14 39.28
N TRP A 7 -32.33 -2.75 40.55
CA TRP A 7 -33.47 -2.53 41.48
C TRP A 7 -34.44 -1.39 41.08
N VAL A 8 -34.14 -0.64 40.02
CA VAL A 8 -35.01 0.38 39.41
C VAL A 8 -35.31 0.09 37.93
N ASP A 9 -35.21 -1.17 37.51
CA ASP A 9 -35.49 -1.64 36.14
C ASP A 9 -34.62 -1.03 35.03
N ASN A 10 -33.48 -0.44 35.37
CA ASN A 10 -32.50 -0.02 34.39
C ASN A 10 -31.57 -1.19 34.02
N PRO A 11 -31.37 -1.50 32.73
CA PRO A 11 -30.41 -2.51 32.32
C PRO A 11 -28.99 -2.07 32.69
N VAL A 12 -28.30 -2.88 33.50
CA VAL A 12 -26.93 -2.65 33.95
C VAL A 12 -26.05 -3.83 33.57
N ASP A 13 -24.79 -3.52 33.26
CA ASP A 13 -23.82 -4.54 32.88
C ASP A 13 -23.22 -5.24 34.10
N SER A 14 -22.68 -6.44 33.91
CA SER A 14 -22.10 -7.27 34.98
C SER A 14 -20.85 -8.01 34.49
N PRO A 15 -19.82 -8.18 35.34
CA PRO A 15 -18.66 -9.01 35.02
C PRO A 15 -19.01 -10.42 34.53
N ILE A 16 -20.10 -10.98 35.06
CA ILE A 16 -20.66 -12.26 34.59
C ILE A 16 -22.10 -12.03 34.17
N ILE A 17 -22.42 -12.42 32.94
CA ILE A 17 -23.80 -12.52 32.44
C ILE A 17 -24.21 -13.98 32.47
N VAL A 18 -25.38 -14.27 33.03
CA VAL A 18 -25.96 -15.61 33.05
C VAL A 18 -27.07 -15.67 32.01
N ASN A 19 -27.10 -16.74 31.21
CA ASN A 19 -28.21 -17.08 30.33
C ASN A 19 -28.95 -18.29 30.91
N PRO A 20 -30.02 -18.06 31.70
CA PRO A 20 -30.73 -19.14 32.39
C PRO A 20 -31.51 -20.05 31.42
N LEU A 21 -31.84 -19.58 30.21
CA LEU A 21 -32.54 -20.38 29.21
C LEU A 21 -31.66 -21.44 28.56
N LYS A 22 -30.34 -21.26 28.61
CA LYS A 22 -29.35 -22.17 28.01
C LYS A 22 -28.43 -22.84 29.05
N ASP A 23 -28.60 -22.54 30.33
CA ASP A 23 -27.70 -22.97 31.40
C ASP A 23 -26.22 -22.58 31.13
N GLU A 24 -26.01 -21.38 30.59
CA GLU A 24 -24.70 -20.85 30.22
C GLU A 24 -24.37 -19.59 31.02
N PHE A 25 -23.08 -19.29 31.20
CA PHE A 25 -22.63 -17.99 31.68
C PHE A 25 -21.46 -17.47 30.85
N TYR A 26 -21.33 -16.15 30.80
CA TYR A 26 -20.39 -15.44 29.97
C TYR A 26 -19.57 -14.50 30.85
N LYS A 27 -18.25 -14.66 30.83
CA LYS A 27 -17.31 -13.75 31.51
C LYS A 27 -17.02 -12.56 30.60
N GLN A 28 -17.38 -11.37 31.05
CA GLN A 28 -17.05 -10.14 30.34
C GLN A 28 -15.61 -9.68 30.58
N PRO A 29 -15.05 -8.78 29.75
CA PRO A 29 -13.74 -8.17 30.00
C PRO A 29 -13.59 -7.61 31.43
N MET A 30 -14.65 -7.01 31.99
CA MET A 30 -14.67 -6.49 33.36
C MET A 30 -14.34 -7.56 34.42
N PHE A 31 -14.74 -8.82 34.21
CA PHE A 31 -14.39 -9.93 35.11
C PHE A 31 -12.89 -10.16 35.17
N TYR A 32 -12.23 -10.15 34.02
CA TYR A 32 -10.78 -10.37 33.95
C TYR A 32 -10.02 -9.18 34.52
N HIS A 33 -10.48 -7.95 34.27
CA HIS A 33 -9.91 -6.77 34.92
C HIS A 33 -10.04 -6.87 36.45
N LEU A 34 -11.24 -7.05 36.99
CA LEU A 34 -11.45 -7.19 38.44
C LEU A 34 -10.64 -8.35 39.06
N GLY A 35 -10.52 -9.46 38.34
CA GLY A 35 -9.69 -10.60 38.76
C GLY A 35 -8.20 -10.26 38.82
N HIS A 36 -7.66 -9.51 37.84
CA HIS A 36 -6.28 -9.05 37.86
C HIS A 36 -6.02 -8.05 39.00
N PHE A 37 -6.88 -7.05 39.16
CA PHE A 37 -6.75 -6.07 40.24
C PHE A 37 -6.78 -6.78 41.61
N SER A 38 -7.77 -7.65 41.85
CA SER A 38 -7.93 -8.34 43.15
C SER A 38 -6.83 -9.36 43.45
N LYS A 39 -6.26 -10.01 42.42
CA LYS A 39 -5.16 -10.99 42.61
C LYS A 39 -3.86 -10.34 43.03
N PHE A 40 -3.54 -9.17 42.49
CA PHE A 40 -2.23 -8.54 42.67
C PHE A 40 -2.25 -7.36 43.65
N ILE A 41 -3.39 -6.70 43.85
CA ILE A 41 -3.56 -5.64 44.85
C ILE A 41 -4.33 -6.24 46.02
N THR A 42 -3.58 -6.77 46.98
CA THR A 42 -4.15 -7.39 48.19
C THR A 42 -4.59 -6.33 49.19
N GLU A 43 -5.42 -6.72 50.15
CA GLU A 43 -5.79 -5.88 51.28
C GLU A 43 -4.54 -5.30 51.98
N GLY A 44 -4.62 -4.03 52.39
CA GLY A 44 -3.51 -3.29 52.99
C GLY A 44 -2.51 -2.68 51.99
N SER A 45 -2.68 -2.89 50.68
CA SER A 45 -1.82 -2.24 49.67
C SER A 45 -2.04 -0.72 49.65
N VAL A 46 -0.95 0.04 49.57
CA VAL A 46 -0.98 1.52 49.53
C VAL A 46 -0.61 2.03 48.14
N ARG A 47 -1.30 3.06 47.65
CA ARG A 47 -0.98 3.68 46.37
C ARG A 47 0.34 4.43 46.46
N VAL A 48 1.24 4.22 45.50
CA VAL A 48 2.54 4.89 45.41
C VAL A 48 2.67 5.66 44.11
N GLY A 49 3.54 6.68 44.10
CA GLY A 49 3.84 7.46 42.91
C GLY A 49 4.57 6.65 41.85
N LEU A 50 4.20 6.82 40.59
CA LEU A 50 4.88 6.23 39.44
C LEU A 50 5.36 7.37 38.53
N THR A 51 6.68 7.49 38.36
CA THR A 51 7.30 8.37 37.36
C THR A 51 7.58 7.56 36.10
N SER A 52 6.90 7.90 35.01
CA SER A 52 7.15 7.34 33.69
C SER A 52 8.02 8.30 32.87
N ASN A 53 9.24 7.90 32.54
CA ASN A 53 10.08 8.60 31.55
C ASN A 53 9.81 7.99 30.17
N CYS A 54 9.07 8.68 29.31
CA CYS A 54 8.82 8.25 27.93
C CYS A 54 9.51 9.18 26.93
N LEU A 55 10.16 8.61 25.92
CA LEU A 55 10.62 9.32 24.73
C LEU A 55 9.44 9.38 23.74
N PHE A 56 9.01 10.60 23.40
CA PHE A 56 7.89 10.93 22.49
C PHE A 56 6.47 10.70 23.08
N ASP A 57 5.49 11.50 22.59
CA ASP A 57 4.10 11.72 23.06
C ASP A 57 3.15 10.48 23.09
N ILE A 58 3.69 9.26 23.21
CA ILE A 58 2.95 8.00 23.12
C ILE A 58 2.37 7.56 24.49
N CYS A 59 2.70 8.26 25.59
CA CYS A 59 2.26 7.87 26.94
C CYS A 59 0.86 8.41 27.29
N LYS A 60 -0.18 7.86 26.63
CA LYS A 60 -1.57 7.84 27.11
C LYS A 60 -1.94 6.54 27.86
N LEU A 61 -0.96 5.75 28.28
CA LEU A 61 -1.21 4.56 29.10
C LEU A 61 -1.68 4.98 30.49
N LYS A 62 -2.86 4.52 30.89
CA LYS A 62 -3.37 4.74 32.25
C LYS A 62 -2.60 3.81 33.18
N THR A 63 -1.80 4.38 34.08
CA THR A 63 -0.97 3.61 35.01
C THR A 63 -1.32 3.94 36.46
N SER A 64 -1.14 2.96 37.34
CA SER A 64 -1.22 3.14 38.79
C SER A 64 -0.30 2.13 39.47
N ALA A 65 0.37 2.54 40.54
CA ALA A 65 1.27 1.68 41.29
C ALA A 65 0.81 1.54 42.74
N PHE A 66 1.02 0.36 43.30
CA PHE A 66 0.68 0.00 44.67
C PHE A 66 1.86 -0.71 45.32
N LEU A 67 2.09 -0.44 46.61
CA LEU A 67 3.02 -1.20 47.44
C LEU A 67 2.21 -2.11 48.35
N ARG A 68 2.42 -3.42 48.24
CA ARG A 68 1.76 -4.41 49.08
C ARG A 68 2.35 -4.43 50.49
N PRO A 69 1.63 -4.96 51.50
CA PRO A 69 2.16 -5.13 52.85
C PRO A 69 3.44 -5.98 52.94
N ASP A 70 3.66 -6.88 51.98
CA ASP A 70 4.86 -7.72 51.89
C ASP A 70 6.05 -7.05 51.19
N GLY A 71 5.94 -5.76 50.86
CA GLY A 71 7.00 -4.96 50.25
C GLY A 71 7.12 -5.08 48.74
N VAL A 72 6.29 -5.90 48.08
CA VAL A 72 6.31 -5.99 46.61
C VAL A 72 5.53 -4.84 45.99
N ALA A 73 6.16 -4.14 45.04
CA ALA A 73 5.52 -3.12 44.23
C ALA A 73 4.78 -3.75 43.05
N VAL A 74 3.53 -3.33 42.84
CA VAL A 74 2.66 -3.77 41.76
C VAL A 74 2.30 -2.56 40.92
N ALA A 75 2.73 -2.54 39.66
CA ALA A 75 2.30 -1.55 38.68
C ALA A 75 1.18 -2.13 37.83
N VAL A 76 0.02 -1.47 37.83
CA VAL A 76 -1.08 -1.75 36.91
C VAL A 76 -0.95 -0.80 35.72
N VAL A 77 -0.80 -1.39 34.55
CA VAL A 77 -0.75 -0.69 33.27
C VAL A 77 -1.99 -1.08 32.49
N LEU A 78 -2.91 -0.14 32.31
CA LEU A 78 -4.05 -0.28 31.41
C LEU A 78 -3.57 0.06 30.00
N ASN A 79 -3.38 -1.00 29.23
CA ASN A 79 -3.11 -0.91 27.81
C ASN A 79 -4.43 -0.94 27.05
N ASP A 80 -4.99 0.24 26.77
CA ASP A 80 -6.18 0.36 25.92
C ASP A 80 -5.84 0.16 24.43
N PHE A 81 -4.55 -0.07 24.08
CA PHE A 81 -4.17 -0.53 22.75
C PHE A 81 -4.45 -2.04 22.63
N PRO A 82 -5.14 -2.50 21.57
CA PRO A 82 -5.29 -3.92 21.33
C PRO A 82 -3.89 -4.56 21.18
N ALA A 83 -3.50 -5.34 22.19
CA ALA A 83 -2.33 -6.21 22.11
C ALA A 83 -2.70 -7.37 21.18
N GLY A 84 -2.46 -7.20 19.88
CA GLY A 84 -2.80 -8.16 18.84
C GLY A 84 -3.61 -7.55 17.71
N GLY A 85 -3.55 -8.19 16.54
CA GLY A 85 -4.32 -7.80 15.36
C GLY A 85 -5.77 -8.18 15.59
N ARG A 86 -6.71 -7.31 15.20
CA ARG A 86 -8.13 -7.70 15.19
C ARG A 86 -8.35 -8.66 14.03
N PRO A 87 -9.02 -9.81 14.23
CA PRO A 87 -9.22 -10.79 13.17
C PRO A 87 -10.14 -10.24 12.07
N CYS A 88 -10.05 -10.83 10.88
CA CYS A 88 -10.99 -10.59 9.79
C CYS A 88 -12.44 -10.80 10.24
N SER A 89 -13.37 -9.91 9.88
CA SER A 89 -14.82 -10.18 9.90
C SER A 89 -15.22 -10.72 8.53
N PRO A 90 -15.28 -12.06 8.35
CA PRO A 90 -15.37 -12.63 7.00
C PRO A 90 -16.77 -12.45 6.40
N ARG A 91 -16.79 -12.13 5.10
CA ARG A 91 -17.98 -12.19 4.23
C ARG A 91 -17.65 -12.98 2.97
N ASN A 92 -18.52 -13.90 2.60
CA ASN A 92 -18.37 -14.72 1.41
C ASN A 92 -19.43 -14.33 0.38
N PHE A 93 -18.98 -13.87 -0.79
CA PHE A 93 -19.83 -13.47 -1.92
C PHE A 93 -19.86 -14.52 -3.03
N GLY A 94 -19.29 -15.72 -2.81
CA GLY A 94 -19.34 -16.84 -3.76
C GLY A 94 -18.22 -16.86 -4.81
N HIS A 95 -17.19 -16.01 -4.69
CA HIS A 95 -16.15 -15.85 -5.72
C HIS A 95 -14.79 -16.51 -5.38
N GLY A 96 -14.83 -17.58 -4.60
CA GLY A 96 -13.67 -18.44 -4.36
C GLY A 96 -12.87 -18.15 -3.09
N SER A 97 -13.09 -17.02 -2.42
CA SER A 97 -12.62 -16.76 -1.05
C SER A 97 -13.51 -15.69 -0.39
N LEU A 98 -13.09 -15.22 0.78
CA LEU A 98 -13.78 -14.22 1.60
C LEU A 98 -13.13 -12.83 1.51
N VAL A 99 -13.94 -11.80 1.74
CA VAL A 99 -13.47 -10.45 2.06
C VAL A 99 -13.56 -10.21 3.57
N CYS A 100 -12.84 -9.21 4.07
CA CYS A 100 -12.99 -8.76 5.45
C CYS A 100 -13.79 -7.46 5.47
N GLU A 101 -14.94 -7.50 6.12
CA GLU A 101 -15.83 -6.35 6.28
C GLU A 101 -15.36 -5.45 7.42
N CYS A 102 -15.30 -4.16 7.13
CA CYS A 102 -14.94 -3.11 8.07
C CYS A 102 -16.01 -2.02 8.04
N GLY A 103 -16.37 -1.50 9.21
CA GLY A 103 -17.30 -0.38 9.38
C GLY A 103 -16.82 0.58 10.46
N ALA A 104 -17.72 1.38 11.02
CA ALA A 104 -17.41 2.39 12.02
C ALA A 104 -16.83 1.79 13.32
N ASP A 105 -17.40 0.68 13.78
CA ASP A 105 -17.10 0.10 15.10
C ASP A 105 -16.12 -1.08 15.04
N TYR A 106 -15.91 -1.65 13.86
CA TYR A 106 -15.03 -2.81 13.68
C TYR A 106 -14.24 -2.74 12.38
N CYS A 107 -12.96 -3.05 12.44
CA CYS A 107 -12.15 -3.39 11.28
C CYS A 107 -10.99 -4.28 11.74
N ASP A 108 -10.57 -5.21 10.88
CA ASP A 108 -9.41 -6.05 11.14
C ASP A 108 -8.12 -5.22 11.05
N THR A 109 -7.18 -5.51 11.95
CA THR A 109 -5.90 -4.79 12.02
C THR A 109 -4.77 -5.79 11.95
N LEU A 110 -3.71 -5.42 11.25
CA LEU A 110 -2.51 -6.25 11.17
C LEU A 110 -1.64 -6.00 12.41
N GLU A 111 -1.13 -7.07 13.03
CA GLU A 111 -0.24 -6.96 14.18
C GLU A 111 0.98 -6.08 13.89
N PRO A 112 1.46 -5.26 14.85
CA PRO A 112 2.75 -4.60 14.73
C PRO A 112 3.84 -5.63 14.42
N LEU A 113 4.80 -5.26 13.56
CA LEU A 113 5.90 -6.16 13.25
C LEU A 113 6.80 -6.32 14.48
N THR A 114 6.89 -7.54 15.00
CA THR A 114 7.82 -7.93 16.05
C THR A 114 8.91 -8.81 15.46
N LEU A 115 10.17 -8.47 15.73
CA LEU A 115 11.29 -9.31 15.30
C LEU A 115 11.32 -10.58 16.17
N PRO A 116 11.53 -11.77 15.57
CA PRO A 116 11.70 -13.00 16.32
C PRO A 116 12.94 -12.95 17.22
N GLU A 117 12.93 -13.71 18.30
CA GLU A 117 14.14 -13.98 19.09
C GLU A 117 15.17 -14.73 18.24
N SER A 118 16.46 -14.55 18.54
CA SER A 118 17.53 -15.25 17.83
C SER A 118 17.33 -16.77 17.88
N GLY A 119 17.40 -17.43 16.72
CA GLY A 119 17.09 -18.86 16.60
C GLY A 119 15.61 -19.17 16.34
N SER A 120 14.75 -18.17 16.15
CA SER A 120 13.34 -18.35 15.78
C SER A 120 12.97 -17.59 14.50
N TYR A 121 11.78 -17.88 13.96
CA TYR A 121 11.20 -17.15 12.83
C TYR A 121 9.72 -16.84 13.09
N VAL A 122 9.23 -15.77 12.47
CA VAL A 122 7.81 -15.43 12.41
C VAL A 122 7.32 -15.70 10.99
N LYS A 123 6.19 -16.39 10.86
CA LYS A 123 5.50 -16.65 9.59
C LYS A 123 4.14 -15.98 9.60
N TYR A 124 3.85 -15.24 8.53
CA TYR A 124 2.53 -14.69 8.26
C TYR A 124 1.89 -15.44 7.10
N GLU A 125 0.66 -15.92 7.24
CA GLU A 125 0.00 -16.76 6.25
C GLU A 125 -1.35 -16.17 5.81
N SER A 126 -1.57 -16.10 4.50
CA SER A 126 -2.90 -15.90 3.91
C SER A 126 -3.22 -17.07 3.00
N ASN A 127 -4.45 -17.56 3.01
CA ASN A 127 -4.86 -18.65 2.12
C ASN A 127 -6.32 -18.51 1.65
N LYS A 128 -6.66 -19.28 0.62
CA LYS A 128 -8.00 -19.30 0.01
C LYS A 128 -9.10 -19.67 1.01
N ALA A 129 -8.78 -20.52 1.99
CA ALA A 129 -9.71 -20.98 3.03
C ALA A 129 -10.12 -19.88 4.03
N GLY A 130 -9.35 -18.79 4.15
CA GLY A 130 -9.76 -17.64 4.95
C GLY A 130 -8.70 -17.07 5.88
N ARG A 131 -7.49 -17.63 5.92
CA ARG A 131 -6.38 -17.01 6.68
C ARG A 131 -6.02 -15.65 6.07
N ARG A 132 -5.76 -14.65 6.92
CA ARG A 132 -5.47 -13.27 6.50
C ARG A 132 -4.31 -12.73 7.33
N VAL A 133 -3.10 -12.86 6.78
CA VAL A 133 -1.83 -12.44 7.42
C VAL A 133 -1.77 -12.98 8.86
N GLU A 134 -2.18 -14.25 9.02
CA GLU A 134 -2.24 -14.92 10.32
C GLU A 134 -0.81 -15.22 10.79
N ARG A 135 -0.48 -14.77 12.00
CA ARG A 135 0.85 -14.90 12.57
C ARG A 135 1.04 -16.26 13.23
N SER A 136 2.21 -16.85 13.00
CA SER A 136 2.70 -18.04 13.70
C SER A 136 4.21 -17.93 13.89
N GLU A 137 4.77 -18.70 14.82
CA GLU A 137 6.19 -18.73 15.11
C GLU A 137 6.73 -20.15 14.99
N GLY A 138 8.03 -20.27 14.76
CA GLY A 138 8.74 -21.54 14.81
C GLY A 138 10.21 -21.35 15.14
N LEU A 139 10.89 -22.46 15.43
CA LEU A 139 12.31 -22.47 15.72
C LEU A 139 13.12 -22.77 14.45
N LEU A 140 14.26 -22.10 14.31
CA LEU A 140 15.28 -22.46 13.34
C LEU A 140 15.99 -23.71 13.85
N VAL A 141 16.24 -24.65 12.94
CA VAL A 141 16.90 -25.91 13.26
C VAL A 141 18.30 -25.89 12.64
N ASP A 142 19.30 -26.23 13.43
CA ASP A 142 20.66 -26.41 12.96
C ASP A 142 20.77 -27.74 12.18
N ASN A 143 21.42 -27.69 11.01
CA ASN A 143 21.62 -28.85 10.12
C ASN A 143 20.32 -29.60 9.76
N PRO A 144 19.39 -28.96 9.02
CA PRO A 144 18.18 -29.63 8.57
C PRO A 144 18.54 -30.86 7.72
N SER A 145 17.81 -31.96 7.92
CA SER A 145 17.89 -33.15 7.08
C SER A 145 17.60 -32.77 5.62
N GLU A 146 18.59 -32.87 4.73
CA GLU A 146 18.45 -32.60 3.29
C GLU A 146 17.67 -33.68 2.50
N ASN A 147 17.15 -34.73 3.15
CA ASN A 147 16.38 -35.78 2.47
C ASN A 147 15.10 -35.24 1.80
N ASP A 148 15.01 -35.39 0.47
CA ASP A 148 13.87 -35.17 -0.44
C ASP A 148 13.04 -33.87 -0.34
N ASN A 149 13.44 -32.93 0.51
CA ASN A 149 12.71 -31.68 0.72
C ASN A 149 13.26 -30.55 -0.17
N LEU A 150 12.36 -29.68 -0.65
CA LEU A 150 12.73 -28.44 -1.31
C LEU A 150 13.49 -27.54 -0.32
N VAL A 151 14.71 -27.13 -0.67
CA VAL A 151 15.54 -26.22 0.13
C VAL A 151 15.71 -24.90 -0.62
N LEU A 152 15.38 -23.80 0.06
CA LEU A 152 15.60 -22.44 -0.42
C LEU A 152 16.79 -21.83 0.33
N LYS A 153 17.91 -21.65 -0.38
CA LYS A 153 19.17 -21.16 0.18
C LYS A 153 19.34 -19.67 -0.09
N LEU A 154 19.30 -18.87 0.98
CA LEU A 154 19.54 -17.42 0.92
C LEU A 154 21.04 -17.15 0.78
N LYS A 155 21.41 -16.28 -0.16
CA LYS A 155 22.78 -15.82 -0.39
C LYS A 155 22.87 -14.32 -0.08
N THR A 156 23.12 -14.00 1.18
CA THR A 156 23.14 -12.61 1.70
C THR A 156 24.26 -11.73 1.12
N SER A 157 25.31 -12.33 0.56
CA SER A 157 26.41 -11.62 -0.11
C SER A 157 26.07 -11.12 -1.51
N GLN A 158 25.13 -11.76 -2.21
CA GLN A 158 24.72 -11.39 -3.56
C GLN A 158 23.46 -10.52 -3.49
N LYS A 159 23.66 -9.22 -3.74
CA LYS A 159 22.65 -8.16 -3.58
C LYS A 159 22.22 -7.61 -4.93
N TYR A 160 20.97 -7.19 -5.03
CA TYR A 160 20.37 -6.62 -6.24
C TYR A 160 19.91 -5.17 -6.02
N GLN A 161 18.66 -4.84 -6.36
CA GLN A 161 18.07 -3.53 -6.15
C GLN A 161 17.56 -3.33 -4.72
N LYS A 162 17.52 -2.06 -4.30
CA LYS A 162 16.82 -1.63 -3.08
C LYS A 162 15.36 -1.34 -3.40
N ILE A 163 14.49 -1.67 -2.44
CA ILE A 163 13.06 -1.43 -2.51
C ILE A 163 12.78 0.03 -2.16
N LYS A 164 12.07 0.72 -3.05
CA LYS A 164 11.53 2.07 -2.83
C LYS A 164 10.25 2.00 -2.01
N GLY A 165 9.29 1.14 -2.40
CA GLY A 165 8.07 0.96 -1.64
C GLY A 165 6.93 0.34 -2.44
N PHE A 166 5.76 0.33 -1.80
CA PHE A 166 4.50 -0.19 -2.34
C PHE A 166 3.38 0.78 -1.98
N GLY A 167 2.41 0.97 -2.88
CA GLY A 167 1.35 1.94 -2.66
C GLY A 167 0.14 1.75 -3.57
N GLY A 168 -0.66 2.80 -3.69
CA GLY A 168 -1.78 2.90 -4.62
C GLY A 168 -2.06 4.36 -4.98
N ALA A 169 -2.84 4.60 -6.03
CA ALA A 169 -3.24 5.91 -6.48
C ALA A 169 -4.46 6.45 -5.70
N LEU A 170 -4.33 7.68 -5.20
CA LEU A 170 -5.44 8.47 -4.68
C LEU A 170 -6.08 9.26 -5.82
N THR A 171 -6.95 8.60 -6.57
CA THR A 171 -7.74 9.21 -7.64
C THR A 171 -8.94 9.98 -7.09
N ASP A 172 -9.61 10.75 -7.94
CA ASP A 172 -10.91 11.36 -7.58
C ASP A 172 -11.92 10.30 -7.16
N SER A 173 -11.98 9.17 -7.87
CA SER A 173 -12.88 8.05 -7.54
C SER A 173 -12.60 7.48 -6.16
N ALA A 174 -11.32 7.26 -5.82
CA ALA A 174 -10.92 6.81 -4.49
C ALA A 174 -11.30 7.83 -3.42
N ALA A 175 -11.04 9.11 -3.66
CA ALA A 175 -11.38 10.18 -2.72
C ALA A 175 -12.90 10.30 -2.49
N ILE A 176 -13.71 10.23 -3.56
CA ILE A 176 -15.18 10.25 -3.48
C ILE A 176 -15.68 9.08 -2.62
N ASN A 177 -15.19 7.87 -2.87
CA ASN A 177 -15.63 6.68 -2.14
C ASN A 177 -15.24 6.72 -0.66
N ILE A 178 -14.03 7.20 -0.34
CA ILE A 178 -13.63 7.42 1.05
C ILE A 178 -14.55 8.45 1.71
N LEU A 179 -14.79 9.60 1.07
CA LEU A 179 -15.59 10.67 1.65
C LEU A 179 -17.08 10.35 1.80
N ASN A 180 -17.59 9.34 1.07
CA ASN A 180 -18.96 8.85 1.22
C ASN A 180 -19.19 8.00 2.48
N LEU A 181 -18.12 7.58 3.18
CA LEU A 181 -18.21 6.84 4.44
C LEU A 181 -18.35 7.78 5.64
N SER A 182 -18.81 7.28 6.78
CA SER A 182 -18.82 8.04 8.03
C SER A 182 -17.39 8.33 8.53
N PRO A 183 -17.15 9.41 9.29
CA PRO A 183 -15.81 9.76 9.77
C PRO A 183 -15.10 8.66 10.56
N LYS A 184 -15.85 7.79 11.26
CA LYS A 184 -15.26 6.63 11.96
C LYS A 184 -14.79 5.58 10.95
N THR A 185 -15.62 5.24 9.98
CA THR A 185 -15.31 4.26 8.94
C THR A 185 -14.15 4.73 8.05
N GLN A 186 -14.14 6.03 7.67
CA GLN A 186 -13.01 6.67 6.97
C GLN A 186 -11.68 6.47 7.71
N ARG A 187 -11.65 6.71 9.03
CA ARG A 187 -10.44 6.50 9.83
C ARG A 187 -10.00 5.04 9.84
N ASN A 188 -10.93 4.09 9.94
CA ASN A 188 -10.60 2.66 9.89
C ASN A 188 -10.04 2.25 8.50
N LEU A 189 -10.57 2.84 7.42
CA LEU A 189 -10.07 2.65 6.06
C LEU A 189 -8.65 3.19 5.93
N LEU A 190 -8.40 4.45 6.29
CA LEU A 190 -7.07 5.06 6.20
C LEU A 190 -6.04 4.34 7.08
N LYS A 191 -6.46 3.90 8.28
CA LYS A 191 -5.66 3.04 9.17
C LYS A 191 -5.25 1.73 8.49
N SER A 192 -6.12 1.14 7.66
CA SER A 192 -5.82 -0.12 6.97
C SER A 192 -4.65 0.03 5.99
N TYR A 193 -4.59 1.13 5.23
CA TYR A 193 -3.49 1.36 4.28
C TYR A 193 -2.22 1.92 4.93
N PHE A 194 -2.36 2.86 5.86
CA PHE A 194 -1.24 3.69 6.30
C PHE A 194 -0.86 3.52 7.79
N SER A 195 -1.67 2.83 8.60
CA SER A 195 -1.36 2.40 9.99
C SER A 195 -0.98 3.51 11.01
N GLY A 196 -1.96 4.25 11.55
CA GLY A 196 -1.82 5.17 12.70
C GLY A 196 -3.07 6.00 13.04
N GLU A 197 -3.05 6.90 14.02
CA GLU A 197 -4.23 7.70 14.44
C GLU A 197 -4.28 9.09 13.80
N ALA A 198 -5.42 9.46 13.18
CA ALA A 198 -5.63 10.83 12.68
C ALA A 198 -7.05 11.35 12.96
N SER A 199 -7.15 12.66 13.10
CA SER A 199 -8.39 13.44 13.17
C SER A 199 -8.79 13.93 11.77
N VAL A 200 -10.11 13.96 11.51
CA VAL A 200 -10.69 14.28 10.19
C VAL A 200 -10.88 15.80 10.03
N SER A 201 -10.52 16.35 8.88
CA SER A 201 -10.75 17.73 8.46
C SER A 201 -11.25 17.75 7.00
N ASN A 202 -12.15 18.69 6.67
CA ASN A 202 -12.79 18.81 5.35
C ASN A 202 -12.14 19.92 4.50
N TYR A 203 -12.20 19.75 3.16
CA TYR A 203 -12.01 20.70 2.02
C TYR A 203 -10.90 20.31 0.99
N ILE A 204 -11.31 20.19 -0.29
CA ILE A 204 -10.61 19.69 -1.52
C ILE A 204 -10.28 18.20 -1.50
N GLN A 205 -11.17 17.35 -2.03
CA GLN A 205 -11.24 15.90 -1.81
C GLN A 205 -9.91 15.12 -1.60
N GLN A 206 -8.88 15.31 -2.43
CA GLN A 206 -7.61 14.58 -2.32
C GLN A 206 -6.66 15.12 -1.22
N ILE A 207 -6.53 16.45 -1.07
CA ILE A 207 -5.51 17.07 -0.19
C ILE A 207 -5.70 16.69 1.29
N PRO A 208 -6.91 16.79 1.90
CA PRO A 208 -7.14 16.34 3.27
C PRO A 208 -6.92 14.85 3.43
N ILE A 209 -7.23 14.02 2.43
CA ILE A 209 -6.98 12.58 2.51
C ILE A 209 -5.46 12.33 2.54
N LEU A 210 -4.67 13.04 1.73
CA LEU A 210 -3.20 12.95 1.78
C LEU A 210 -2.64 13.41 3.12
N GLN A 211 -3.12 14.54 3.64
CA GLN A 211 -2.70 15.04 4.97
C GLN A 211 -3.09 14.06 6.08
N GLN A 212 -4.28 13.45 6.00
CA GLN A 212 -4.71 12.41 6.93
C GLN A 212 -3.86 11.14 6.80
N ALA A 213 -3.55 10.72 5.58
CA ALA A 213 -2.67 9.58 5.29
C ALA A 213 -1.27 9.82 5.86
N GLN A 214 -0.71 11.02 5.68
CA GLN A 214 0.58 11.41 6.27
C GLN A 214 0.52 11.42 7.81
N ALA A 215 -0.58 11.88 8.40
CA ALA A 215 -0.75 11.93 9.85
C ALA A 215 -0.85 10.53 10.49
N VAL A 216 -1.40 9.55 9.78
CA VAL A 216 -1.44 8.16 10.26
C VAL A 216 -0.19 7.35 9.90
N ALA A 217 0.58 7.76 8.90
CA ALA A 217 1.70 6.95 8.44
C ALA A 217 2.86 6.94 9.46
N PRO A 218 3.40 5.77 9.84
CA PRO A 218 4.53 5.70 10.76
C PRO A 218 5.85 6.16 10.10
N ARG A 219 5.84 6.35 8.78
CA ARG A 219 6.97 6.78 7.95
C ARG A 219 6.48 7.82 6.93
N PRO A 220 7.35 8.74 6.49
CA PRO A 220 6.99 9.69 5.44
C PRO A 220 6.49 8.97 4.18
N LEU A 221 5.36 9.42 3.64
CA LEU A 221 4.82 8.90 2.38
C LEU A 221 5.61 9.46 1.21
N LEU A 222 6.05 8.59 0.31
CA LEU A 222 6.63 8.98 -0.97
C LEU A 222 5.50 9.26 -1.96
N LEU A 223 5.22 10.54 -2.21
CA LEU A 223 4.21 10.94 -3.19
C LEU A 223 4.85 11.06 -4.57
N TYR A 224 4.20 10.55 -5.61
CA TYR A 224 4.51 10.89 -6.98
C TYR A 224 3.25 11.29 -7.75
N ALA A 225 3.41 12.09 -8.80
CA ALA A 225 2.31 12.56 -9.62
C ALA A 225 2.55 12.31 -11.12
N SER A 226 1.49 11.92 -11.81
CA SER A 226 1.46 11.68 -13.26
C SER A 226 0.31 12.49 -13.86
N PRO A 227 0.50 13.29 -14.92
CA PRO A 227 -0.61 13.94 -15.61
C PRO A 227 -1.13 13.09 -16.78
N TRP A 228 -2.46 13.05 -16.96
CA TRP A 228 -3.09 12.37 -18.09
C TRP A 228 -3.25 13.27 -19.32
N THR A 229 -3.56 14.55 -19.14
CA THR A 229 -3.76 15.47 -20.25
C THR A 229 -3.37 16.89 -19.87
N SER A 230 -2.85 17.63 -20.85
CA SER A 230 -2.70 19.09 -20.76
C SER A 230 -4.03 19.81 -21.05
N PRO A 231 -4.12 21.13 -20.75
CA PRO A 231 -5.25 21.95 -21.18
C PRO A 231 -5.50 21.86 -22.70
N VAL A 232 -6.77 21.71 -23.09
CA VAL A 232 -7.16 21.42 -24.49
C VAL A 232 -6.63 22.42 -25.52
N TRP A 233 -6.45 23.69 -25.15
CA TRP A 233 -5.94 24.72 -26.06
C TRP A 233 -4.47 24.49 -26.47
N MET A 234 -3.72 23.71 -25.68
CA MET A 234 -2.33 23.32 -25.95
C MET A 234 -2.24 22.09 -26.86
N LYS A 235 -3.35 21.36 -27.11
CA LYS A 235 -3.35 20.07 -27.80
C LYS A 235 -3.70 20.21 -29.27
N THR A 236 -3.06 19.43 -30.14
CA THR A 236 -3.27 19.46 -31.60
C THR A 236 -4.72 19.16 -32.00
N ASN A 237 -5.42 18.32 -31.23
CA ASN A 237 -6.82 17.97 -31.46
C ASN A 237 -7.85 18.87 -30.75
N GLY A 238 -7.41 19.78 -29.87
CA GLY A 238 -8.31 20.64 -29.10
C GLY A 238 -9.25 19.91 -28.13
N ALA A 239 -8.94 18.67 -27.73
CA ALA A 239 -9.81 17.82 -26.92
C ALA A 239 -9.07 17.10 -25.78
N MET A 240 -9.80 16.73 -24.73
CA MET A 240 -9.22 15.97 -23.60
C MET A 240 -8.91 14.51 -23.99
N THR A 241 -9.69 13.92 -24.89
CA THR A 241 -9.60 12.52 -25.32
C THR A 241 -9.22 12.40 -26.80
N GLY A 242 -9.00 11.17 -27.26
CA GLY A 242 -8.61 10.88 -28.64
C GLY A 242 -7.19 11.31 -28.97
N ARG A 243 -6.74 10.95 -30.17
CA ARG A 243 -5.37 11.21 -30.62
C ARG A 243 -5.03 12.70 -30.58
N GLY A 244 -3.97 13.06 -29.87
CA GLY A 244 -3.54 14.45 -29.72
C GLY A 244 -2.27 14.60 -28.89
N THR A 245 -1.33 15.38 -29.42
CA THR A 245 -0.06 15.75 -28.79
C THR A 245 -0.05 17.24 -28.44
N LEU A 246 0.99 17.74 -27.77
CA LEU A 246 1.20 19.19 -27.63
C LEU A 246 1.40 19.83 -29.01
N LYS A 247 0.84 21.02 -29.18
CA LYS A 247 1.07 21.85 -30.38
C LYS A 247 2.54 22.29 -30.46
N GLY A 248 2.99 22.49 -31.68
CA GLY A 248 4.32 23.03 -31.96
C GLY A 248 5.42 22.02 -31.70
N GLN A 249 6.55 22.45 -31.15
CA GLN A 249 7.75 21.62 -30.97
C GLN A 249 8.41 21.89 -29.60
N PRO A 250 9.15 20.92 -29.02
CA PRO A 250 9.93 21.14 -27.81
C PRO A 250 10.80 22.40 -27.87
N GLY A 251 10.89 23.12 -26.75
CA GLY A 251 11.53 24.43 -26.63
C GLY A 251 10.62 25.62 -26.97
N ASP A 252 9.42 25.39 -27.50
CA ASP A 252 8.47 26.45 -27.84
C ASP A 252 7.58 26.90 -26.67
N ARG A 253 6.64 27.81 -26.96
CA ARG A 253 5.74 28.36 -25.93
C ARG A 253 4.80 27.31 -25.34
N TYR A 254 4.35 26.31 -26.09
CA TYR A 254 3.40 25.31 -25.59
C TYR A 254 4.12 24.34 -24.65
N HIS A 255 5.30 23.86 -25.04
CA HIS A 255 6.07 22.93 -24.23
C HIS A 255 6.62 23.59 -22.96
N LYS A 256 7.15 24.82 -23.06
CA LYS A 256 7.52 25.62 -21.87
C LYS A 256 6.36 25.88 -20.94
N THR A 257 5.17 26.17 -21.49
CA THR A 257 3.97 26.35 -20.66
C THR A 257 3.57 25.05 -19.98
N TRP A 258 3.73 23.90 -20.65
CA TRP A 258 3.44 22.60 -20.05
C TRP A 258 4.42 22.27 -18.94
N ALA A 259 5.72 22.47 -19.14
CA ALA A 259 6.72 22.33 -18.10
C ALA A 259 6.43 23.24 -16.88
N ASN A 260 6.07 24.50 -17.11
CA ASN A 260 5.68 25.42 -16.04
C ASN A 260 4.38 25.01 -15.33
N TYR A 261 3.50 24.25 -16.00
CA TYR A 261 2.31 23.69 -15.36
C TYR A 261 2.68 22.66 -14.30
N PHE A 262 3.70 21.81 -14.53
CA PHE A 262 4.23 20.92 -13.49
C PHE A 262 4.78 21.70 -12.30
N ILE A 263 5.57 22.75 -12.54
CA ILE A 263 6.10 23.59 -11.46
C ILE A 263 4.96 24.21 -10.66
N ARG A 264 3.94 24.74 -11.35
CA ARG A 264 2.77 25.31 -10.70
C ARG A 264 1.99 24.28 -9.88
N PHE A 265 1.85 23.05 -10.38
CA PHE A 265 1.24 21.95 -9.62
C PHE A 265 1.99 21.70 -8.32
N LEU A 266 3.32 21.61 -8.38
CA LEU A 266 4.17 21.43 -7.20
C LEU A 266 4.06 22.62 -6.23
N ASP A 267 4.04 23.85 -6.75
CA ASP A 267 3.83 25.07 -5.95
C ASP A 267 2.49 25.04 -5.21
N GLU A 268 1.41 24.64 -5.89
CA GLU A 268 0.07 24.59 -5.28
C GLU A 268 -0.02 23.54 -4.17
N TYR A 269 0.59 22.36 -4.35
CA TYR A 269 0.61 21.32 -3.32
C TYR A 269 1.52 21.68 -2.14
N ALA A 270 2.64 22.36 -2.40
CA ALA A 270 3.55 22.81 -1.35
C ALA A 270 2.88 23.77 -0.36
N LYS A 271 1.87 24.56 -0.79
CA LYS A 271 1.05 25.42 0.11
C LYS A 271 0.30 24.62 1.18
N TYR A 272 0.09 23.33 0.96
CA TYR A 272 -0.58 22.41 1.89
C TYR A 272 0.40 21.48 2.61
N ASN A 273 1.71 21.78 2.58
CA ASN A 273 2.80 20.96 3.13
C ASN A 273 2.88 19.56 2.50
N LEU A 274 2.44 19.42 1.25
CA LEU A 274 2.57 18.19 0.48
C LEU A 274 3.76 18.32 -0.46
N THR A 275 4.76 17.46 -0.26
CA THR A 275 5.96 17.40 -1.10
C THR A 275 5.96 16.11 -1.90
N PHE A 276 6.39 16.21 -3.16
CA PHE A 276 6.52 15.05 -4.04
C PHE A 276 7.96 14.55 -4.06
N TRP A 277 8.09 13.23 -4.00
CA TRP A 277 9.32 12.50 -4.24
C TRP A 277 9.63 12.45 -5.73
N ALA A 278 8.63 12.19 -6.58
CA ALA A 278 8.81 12.05 -8.01
C ALA A 278 7.65 12.63 -8.83
N ILE A 279 7.87 12.84 -10.12
CA ILE A 279 6.83 13.02 -11.13
C ILE A 279 7.12 12.15 -12.35
N THR A 280 6.07 11.78 -13.09
CA THR A 280 6.24 11.14 -14.39
C THR A 280 6.10 12.17 -15.51
N ALA A 281 6.75 11.93 -16.64
CA ALA A 281 6.69 12.83 -17.80
C ALA A 281 5.28 12.91 -18.44
N GLY A 282 4.40 11.96 -18.12
CA GLY A 282 3.01 11.87 -18.58
C GLY A 282 2.52 10.43 -18.47
N ASN A 283 1.28 10.24 -18.03
CA ASN A 283 0.65 8.93 -17.92
C ASN A 283 0.31 8.36 -19.30
N GLU A 284 0.72 7.13 -19.57
CA GLU A 284 0.47 6.39 -20.81
C GLU A 284 0.63 7.24 -22.08
N PRO A 285 1.83 7.79 -22.36
CA PRO A 285 2.08 8.63 -23.53
C PRO A 285 1.67 7.99 -24.86
N THR A 286 1.65 6.64 -24.96
CA THR A 286 1.21 5.97 -26.18
C THR A 286 -0.30 6.01 -26.40
N ALA A 287 -1.09 6.20 -25.34
CA ALA A 287 -2.54 6.34 -25.41
C ALA A 287 -2.96 7.51 -26.32
N GLY A 288 -2.23 8.62 -26.25
CA GLY A 288 -2.51 9.81 -27.04
C GLY A 288 -2.20 9.68 -28.53
N ASP A 289 -1.67 8.53 -28.98
CA ASP A 289 -1.54 8.16 -30.39
C ASP A 289 -2.74 7.37 -30.93
N ILE A 290 -3.63 6.89 -30.06
CA ILE A 290 -4.81 6.10 -30.43
C ILE A 290 -5.94 7.05 -30.86
N ILE A 291 -6.40 6.90 -32.12
CA ILE A 291 -7.38 7.81 -32.76
C ILE A 291 -8.60 8.06 -31.87
N PHE A 292 -9.22 7.01 -31.36
CA PHE A 292 -10.44 7.07 -30.55
C PHE A 292 -10.19 6.68 -29.09
N TYR A 293 -9.06 7.09 -28.51
CA TYR A 293 -8.79 6.81 -27.10
C TYR A 293 -9.90 7.40 -26.21
N PRO A 294 -10.54 6.61 -25.34
CA PRO A 294 -11.85 6.95 -24.79
C PRO A 294 -11.81 7.95 -23.61
N PHE A 295 -10.65 8.23 -23.02
CA PHE A 295 -10.50 9.14 -21.88
C PHE A 295 -9.25 10.03 -21.99
N GLN A 296 -8.94 10.77 -20.92
CA GLN A 296 -7.86 11.75 -20.89
C GLN A 296 -6.52 11.12 -21.29
N CYS A 297 -5.85 11.70 -22.28
CA CYS A 297 -4.54 11.26 -22.75
C CYS A 297 -3.76 12.42 -23.38
N LEU A 298 -2.43 12.37 -23.39
CA LEU A 298 -1.58 13.30 -24.11
C LEU A 298 -0.44 12.52 -24.78
N GLY A 299 -0.44 12.55 -26.10
CA GLY A 299 0.46 11.73 -26.90
C GLY A 299 1.89 12.25 -26.87
N PHE A 300 2.84 11.34 -26.69
CA PHE A 300 4.26 11.57 -26.95
C PHE A 300 4.85 10.32 -27.63
N SER A 301 5.63 10.52 -28.70
CA SER A 301 6.60 9.51 -29.12
C SER A 301 7.79 9.52 -28.15
N PRO A 302 8.65 8.48 -28.12
CA PRO A 302 9.83 8.50 -27.26
C PRO A 302 10.79 9.65 -27.60
N GLU A 303 10.91 10.03 -28.87
CA GLU A 303 11.70 11.20 -29.31
C GLU A 303 11.08 12.51 -28.81
N HIS A 304 9.75 12.62 -28.87
CA HIS A 304 9.04 13.79 -28.36
C HIS A 304 9.18 13.90 -26.84
N GLN A 305 9.06 12.79 -26.11
CA GLN A 305 9.29 12.76 -24.66
C GLN A 305 10.74 13.14 -24.32
N ARG A 306 11.73 12.60 -25.04
CA ARG A 306 13.15 12.96 -24.89
C ARG A 306 13.37 14.46 -25.06
N ASP A 307 12.88 15.03 -26.16
CA ASP A 307 13.11 16.43 -26.51
C ASP A 307 12.37 17.37 -25.55
N PHE A 308 11.15 17.02 -25.13
CA PHE A 308 10.41 17.75 -24.10
C PHE A 308 11.15 17.77 -22.76
N ILE A 309 11.76 16.65 -22.35
CA ILE A 309 12.57 16.59 -21.12
C ILE A 309 13.84 17.42 -21.27
N ALA A 310 14.55 17.28 -22.39
CA ALA A 310 15.82 17.96 -22.63
C ALA A 310 15.68 19.49 -22.69
N GLU A 311 14.67 19.98 -23.40
CA GLU A 311 14.55 21.40 -23.75
C GLU A 311 13.59 22.17 -22.83
N ASP A 312 12.65 21.49 -22.14
CA ASP A 312 11.59 22.15 -21.36
C ASP A 312 11.48 21.65 -19.91
N LEU A 313 11.05 20.41 -19.69
CA LEU A 313 10.70 19.92 -18.34
C LEU A 313 11.91 19.80 -17.42
N GLY A 314 13.01 19.23 -17.90
CA GLY A 314 14.26 19.09 -17.15
C GLY A 314 14.82 20.45 -16.70
N PRO A 315 15.04 21.41 -17.63
CA PRO A 315 15.46 22.76 -17.29
C PRO A 315 14.50 23.50 -16.35
N ALA A 316 13.19 23.35 -16.52
CA ALA A 316 12.21 23.98 -15.63
C ALA A 316 12.31 23.46 -14.19
N LEU A 317 12.45 22.14 -14.01
CA LEU A 317 12.65 21.52 -12.70
C LEU A 317 13.97 21.98 -12.08
N ALA A 318 15.07 21.91 -12.82
CA ALA A 318 16.41 22.27 -12.35
C ALA A 318 16.53 23.75 -11.93
N ASN A 319 15.79 24.64 -12.60
CA ASN A 319 15.77 26.08 -12.30
C ASN A 319 14.73 26.48 -11.22
N SER A 320 13.93 25.52 -10.73
CA SER A 320 12.95 25.75 -9.67
C SER A 320 13.46 25.31 -8.30
N SER A 321 12.65 25.51 -7.25
CA SER A 321 12.88 24.92 -5.92
C SER A 321 12.81 23.38 -5.90
N TYR A 322 12.38 22.75 -7.00
CA TYR A 322 12.12 21.31 -7.10
C TYR A 322 13.24 20.53 -7.80
N LYS A 323 14.45 21.09 -7.93
CA LYS A 323 15.62 20.42 -8.55
C LYS A 323 16.00 19.05 -7.95
N GLY A 324 15.47 18.70 -6.77
CA GLY A 324 15.70 17.42 -6.11
C GLY A 324 14.58 16.39 -6.31
N ILE A 325 13.51 16.72 -7.04
CA ILE A 325 12.45 15.77 -7.37
C ILE A 325 12.94 14.79 -8.42
N GLU A 326 12.57 13.52 -8.30
CA GLU A 326 12.93 12.49 -9.28
C GLU A 326 11.99 12.55 -10.50
N LEU A 327 12.54 12.44 -11.71
CA LEU A 327 11.76 12.38 -12.94
C LEU A 327 11.74 10.95 -13.50
N ILE A 328 10.53 10.46 -13.74
CA ILE A 328 10.24 9.12 -14.26
C ILE A 328 9.77 9.23 -15.71
N ILE A 329 10.40 8.48 -16.60
CA ILE A 329 10.00 8.40 -18.02
C ILE A 329 9.11 7.19 -18.29
N LEU A 330 8.62 7.09 -19.53
CA LEU A 330 7.65 6.07 -19.99
C LEU A 330 6.29 6.18 -19.29
N ASP A 331 6.14 5.64 -18.08
CA ASP A 331 4.86 5.56 -17.33
C ASP A 331 3.74 4.91 -18.18
N ASP A 332 4.09 3.78 -18.80
CA ASP A 332 3.26 3.05 -19.76
C ASP A 332 3.62 1.56 -19.75
N GLN A 333 2.99 0.78 -20.62
CA GLN A 333 3.14 -0.68 -20.69
C GLN A 333 4.61 -1.09 -20.92
N ARG A 334 5.08 -2.10 -20.18
CA ARG A 334 6.48 -2.57 -20.31
C ARG A 334 6.86 -3.10 -21.69
N VAL A 335 5.90 -3.38 -22.57
CA VAL A 335 6.15 -3.80 -23.96
C VAL A 335 6.85 -2.71 -24.80
N MET A 336 6.82 -1.46 -24.34
CA MET A 336 7.55 -0.35 -24.97
C MET A 336 9.05 -0.38 -24.66
N LEU A 337 9.49 -1.25 -23.75
CA LEU A 337 10.88 -1.45 -23.38
C LEU A 337 11.53 -2.59 -24.19
N PRO A 338 12.83 -2.51 -24.49
CA PRO A 338 13.78 -1.45 -24.09
C PRO A 338 13.77 -0.21 -25.00
N TYR A 339 13.04 -0.22 -26.12
CA TYR A 339 13.11 0.82 -27.15
C TYR A 339 12.93 2.24 -26.62
N TRP A 340 11.90 2.47 -25.79
CA TRP A 340 11.64 3.79 -25.22
C TRP A 340 12.80 4.30 -24.36
N ALA A 341 13.34 3.42 -23.52
CA ALA A 341 14.50 3.74 -22.68
C ALA A 341 15.72 4.04 -23.55
N GLU A 342 15.95 3.30 -24.64
CA GLU A 342 17.08 3.58 -25.54
C GLU A 342 16.99 4.94 -26.20
N VAL A 343 15.83 5.32 -26.73
CA VAL A 343 15.66 6.61 -27.41
C VAL A 343 15.88 7.78 -26.44
N VAL A 344 15.35 7.68 -25.22
CA VAL A 344 15.40 8.77 -24.24
C VAL A 344 16.75 8.82 -23.51
N LEU A 345 17.26 7.67 -23.03
CA LEU A 345 18.45 7.59 -22.17
C LEU A 345 19.79 7.57 -22.91
N LYS A 346 19.80 7.44 -24.25
CA LYS A 346 21.02 7.61 -25.06
C LYS A 346 21.32 9.08 -25.34
N ASP A 347 20.38 10.00 -25.12
CA ASP A 347 20.61 11.44 -25.28
C ASP A 347 21.08 12.07 -23.97
N PRO A 348 22.33 12.54 -23.88
CA PRO A 348 22.88 13.12 -22.65
C PRO A 348 22.14 14.39 -22.20
N LYS A 349 21.49 15.14 -23.11
CA LYS A 349 20.72 16.33 -22.73
C LYS A 349 19.49 16.00 -21.90
N ALA A 350 18.76 14.93 -22.26
CA ALA A 350 17.59 14.47 -21.52
C ALA A 350 18.02 13.69 -20.27
N THR A 351 18.99 12.80 -20.43
CA THR A 351 19.41 11.81 -19.44
C THR A 351 19.84 12.41 -18.11
N GLN A 352 20.48 13.57 -18.11
CA GLN A 352 20.92 14.26 -16.87
C GLN A 352 19.77 14.63 -15.92
N TYR A 353 18.52 14.65 -16.42
CA TYR A 353 17.33 15.00 -15.63
C TYR A 353 16.52 13.77 -15.18
N ILE A 354 16.86 12.57 -15.65
CA ILE A 354 16.02 11.38 -15.49
C ILE A 354 16.58 10.49 -14.38
N ASN A 355 15.70 9.92 -13.55
CA ASN A 355 16.09 9.06 -12.44
C ASN A 355 15.59 7.63 -12.61
N GLY A 356 14.42 7.44 -13.24
CA GLY A 356 13.83 6.12 -13.38
C GLY A 356 12.85 5.97 -14.54
N ILE A 357 12.34 4.76 -14.69
CA ILE A 357 11.42 4.34 -15.75
C ILE A 357 10.19 3.72 -15.09
N GLY A 358 9.01 4.29 -15.39
CA GLY A 358 7.71 3.82 -14.92
C GLY A 358 7.14 2.77 -15.87
N ILE A 359 6.58 1.69 -15.32
CA ILE A 359 5.97 0.60 -16.10
C ILE A 359 4.57 0.24 -15.61
N HIS A 360 3.69 -0.09 -16.56
CA HIS A 360 2.34 -0.60 -16.33
C HIS A 360 2.23 -2.07 -16.77
N TRP A 361 1.23 -2.78 -16.24
CA TRP A 361 1.13 -4.24 -16.33
C TRP A 361 0.12 -4.80 -17.36
N TYR A 362 -0.68 -3.94 -18.00
CA TYR A 362 -1.91 -4.38 -18.68
C TYR A 362 -1.68 -5.13 -19.99
N LEU A 363 -0.46 -5.07 -20.53
CA LEU A 363 -0.04 -5.79 -21.74
C LEU A 363 1.06 -6.82 -21.46
N ASP A 364 1.23 -7.24 -20.20
CA ASP A 364 2.29 -8.18 -19.79
C ASP A 364 2.27 -9.49 -20.59
N PHE A 365 1.10 -9.95 -21.03
CA PHE A 365 0.96 -11.19 -21.81
C PHE A 365 1.54 -11.10 -23.24
N LEU A 366 1.85 -9.89 -23.74
CA LEU A 366 2.37 -9.70 -25.11
C LEU A 366 3.89 -9.89 -25.22
N ALA A 367 4.64 -9.75 -24.13
CA ALA A 367 6.10 -9.86 -24.16
C ALA A 367 6.67 -10.57 -22.92
N PRO A 368 7.64 -11.49 -23.08
CA PRO A 368 8.38 -12.06 -21.95
C PRO A 368 9.09 -10.96 -21.14
N ILE A 369 9.16 -11.13 -19.81
CA ILE A 369 9.75 -10.12 -18.93
C ILE A 369 11.25 -9.91 -19.13
N ASP A 370 11.97 -10.96 -19.55
CA ASP A 370 13.41 -10.89 -19.83
C ASP A 370 13.73 -9.96 -21.00
N LEU A 371 12.85 -9.91 -22.00
CA LEU A 371 12.98 -9.06 -23.19
C LEU A 371 12.50 -7.63 -22.97
N THR A 372 11.93 -7.32 -21.80
CA THR A 372 11.50 -5.97 -21.45
C THR A 372 12.29 -5.40 -20.27
N LEU A 373 12.16 -5.97 -19.07
CA LEU A 373 12.70 -5.37 -17.84
C LEU A 373 14.17 -5.73 -17.64
N SER A 374 14.51 -7.01 -17.76
CA SER A 374 15.88 -7.49 -17.53
C SER A 374 16.87 -6.89 -18.52
N ILE A 375 16.53 -6.88 -19.82
CA ILE A 375 17.37 -6.22 -20.83
C ILE A 375 17.49 -4.71 -20.61
N THR A 376 16.41 -4.02 -20.22
CA THR A 376 16.46 -2.58 -19.93
C THR A 376 17.37 -2.28 -18.75
N HIS A 377 17.27 -3.06 -17.67
CA HIS A 377 18.17 -2.91 -16.52
C HIS A 377 19.63 -3.16 -16.91
N HIS A 378 19.93 -4.17 -17.72
CA HIS A 378 21.31 -4.43 -18.16
C HIS A 378 21.87 -3.33 -19.07
N LEU A 379 21.04 -2.72 -19.92
CA LEU A 379 21.44 -1.58 -20.77
C LEU A 379 21.60 -0.28 -19.97
N PHE A 380 20.74 -0.07 -18.96
CA PHE A 380 20.64 1.18 -18.20
C PHE A 380 20.62 0.95 -16.68
N PRO A 381 21.66 0.34 -16.09
CA PRO A 381 21.63 -0.14 -14.70
C PRO A 381 21.57 0.97 -13.65
N ASN A 382 21.89 2.21 -14.03
CA ASN A 382 21.87 3.38 -13.13
C ASN A 382 20.47 4.00 -12.96
N TYR A 383 19.49 3.58 -13.76
CA TYR A 383 18.11 4.09 -13.70
C TYR A 383 17.23 3.02 -13.09
N TYR A 384 16.46 3.39 -12.07
CA TYR A 384 15.59 2.41 -11.41
C TYR A 384 14.35 2.12 -12.27
N LEU A 385 13.89 0.87 -12.21
CA LEU A 385 12.59 0.48 -12.73
C LEU A 385 11.57 0.53 -11.59
N ILE A 386 10.37 1.06 -11.84
CA ILE A 386 9.28 1.07 -10.86
C ILE A 386 7.95 0.79 -11.56
N SER A 387 7.14 -0.11 -11.00
CA SER A 387 5.77 -0.34 -11.48
C SER A 387 4.87 0.74 -10.91
N THR A 388 4.43 1.66 -11.75
CA THR A 388 3.68 2.87 -11.35
C THR A 388 2.17 2.67 -11.38
N GLU A 389 1.68 1.64 -12.06
CA GLU A 389 0.25 1.33 -12.12
C GLU A 389 -0.01 -0.17 -12.41
N ALA A 390 -0.99 -0.72 -11.71
CA ALA A 390 -1.56 -2.04 -11.98
C ALA A 390 -3.00 -2.14 -11.45
N SER A 391 -3.88 -2.81 -12.20
CA SER A 391 -5.27 -3.06 -11.80
C SER A 391 -5.86 -4.32 -12.47
N THR A 392 -6.62 -5.11 -11.72
CA THR A 392 -7.42 -6.23 -12.29
C THR A 392 -8.81 -5.75 -12.73
N GLY A 393 -9.51 -6.53 -13.56
CA GLY A 393 -10.85 -6.17 -14.05
C GLY A 393 -10.84 -5.14 -15.20
N SER A 394 -9.66 -4.84 -15.75
CA SER A 394 -9.46 -3.92 -16.88
C SER A 394 -9.83 -4.55 -18.22
N TYR A 395 -9.59 -5.85 -18.40
CA TYR A 395 -9.93 -6.56 -19.63
C TYR A 395 -11.44 -6.62 -19.86
N PHE A 396 -11.87 -6.48 -21.11
CA PHE A 396 -13.30 -6.43 -21.45
C PHE A 396 -14.08 -7.71 -21.13
N TRP A 397 -13.38 -8.86 -21.02
CA TRP A 397 -13.96 -10.16 -20.69
C TRP A 397 -13.91 -10.49 -19.19
N GLU A 398 -13.26 -9.65 -18.37
CA GLU A 398 -13.24 -9.84 -16.92
C GLU A 398 -14.43 -9.12 -16.27
N PRO A 399 -15.06 -9.70 -15.23
CA PRO A 399 -15.97 -8.95 -14.37
C PRO A 399 -15.24 -7.74 -13.75
N ARG A 400 -15.94 -6.66 -13.42
CA ARG A 400 -15.28 -5.44 -12.92
C ARG A 400 -14.80 -5.61 -11.48
N VAL A 401 -15.73 -5.74 -10.54
CA VAL A 401 -15.44 -6.07 -9.13
C VAL A 401 -15.78 -7.53 -8.85
N VAL A 402 -14.88 -8.24 -8.17
CA VAL A 402 -15.12 -9.64 -7.73
C VAL A 402 -14.81 -9.74 -6.24
N LEU A 403 -15.84 -9.63 -5.41
CA LEU A 403 -15.69 -9.66 -3.95
C LEU A 403 -15.21 -11.04 -3.46
N GLY A 404 -13.99 -11.10 -2.94
CA GLY A 404 -13.38 -12.34 -2.44
C GLY A 404 -12.63 -13.13 -3.52
N GLY A 405 -12.36 -12.53 -4.69
CA GLY A 405 -11.62 -13.18 -5.78
C GLY A 405 -10.16 -13.51 -5.42
N TRP A 406 -9.90 -14.75 -4.99
CA TRP A 406 -8.53 -15.20 -4.62
C TRP A 406 -7.55 -15.12 -5.80
N ASP A 407 -7.99 -15.47 -7.01
CA ASP A 407 -7.17 -15.42 -8.22
C ASP A 407 -6.62 -14.00 -8.49
N ARG A 408 -7.41 -12.95 -8.21
CA ARG A 408 -6.96 -11.56 -8.33
C ARG A 408 -5.87 -11.22 -7.33
N GLY A 409 -6.00 -11.70 -6.10
CA GLY A 409 -4.93 -11.64 -5.10
C GLY A 409 -3.66 -12.35 -5.59
N SER A 410 -3.78 -13.58 -6.08
CA SER A 410 -2.67 -14.34 -6.65
C SER A 410 -2.00 -13.62 -7.82
N LYS A 411 -2.76 -12.96 -8.71
CA LYS A 411 -2.23 -12.12 -9.80
C LYS A 411 -1.36 -10.97 -9.28
N TYR A 412 -1.78 -10.28 -8.20
CA TYR A 412 -0.99 -9.21 -7.58
C TYR A 412 0.32 -9.74 -7.01
N SER A 413 0.30 -10.77 -6.16
CA SER A 413 1.55 -11.31 -5.59
C SER A 413 2.47 -11.91 -6.65
N HIS A 414 1.92 -12.56 -7.67
CA HIS A 414 2.68 -13.07 -8.82
C HIS A 414 3.38 -11.93 -9.56
N SER A 415 2.62 -10.88 -9.90
CA SER A 415 3.19 -9.71 -10.58
C SER A 415 4.27 -9.04 -9.74
N ILE A 416 4.03 -8.82 -8.44
CA ILE A 416 5.01 -8.20 -7.54
C ILE A 416 6.28 -9.05 -7.47
N LEU A 417 6.19 -10.37 -7.24
CA LEU A 417 7.36 -11.26 -7.19
C LEU A 417 8.11 -11.25 -8.53
N THR A 418 7.39 -11.30 -9.65
CA THR A 418 7.99 -11.28 -10.99
C THR A 418 8.72 -9.95 -11.22
N ASN A 419 8.13 -8.82 -10.86
CA ASN A 419 8.75 -7.50 -10.96
C ASN A 419 10.00 -7.39 -10.07
N LEU A 420 9.89 -7.76 -8.79
CA LEU A 420 11.01 -7.72 -7.84
C LEU A 420 12.16 -8.66 -8.25
N ASN A 421 11.86 -9.81 -8.85
CA ASN A 421 12.89 -10.71 -9.36
C ASN A 421 13.59 -10.18 -10.63
N ASN A 422 13.01 -9.17 -11.29
CA ASN A 422 13.51 -8.53 -12.50
C ASN A 422 13.83 -7.04 -12.29
N TYR A 423 14.51 -6.74 -11.18
CA TYR A 423 15.13 -5.44 -10.87
C TYR A 423 14.19 -4.26 -10.57
N VAL A 424 12.88 -4.47 -10.56
CA VAL A 424 11.92 -3.42 -10.21
C VAL A 424 12.02 -3.09 -8.72
N THR A 425 11.99 -1.80 -8.41
CA THR A 425 12.26 -1.25 -7.07
C THR A 425 10.99 -0.99 -6.26
N GLY A 426 9.82 -0.93 -6.88
CA GLY A 426 8.55 -0.69 -6.21
C GLY A 426 7.36 -1.06 -7.06
N TRP A 427 6.19 -1.14 -6.43
CA TRP A 427 4.96 -1.53 -7.12
C TRP A 427 3.75 -0.79 -6.56
N THR A 428 3.04 -0.09 -7.44
CA THR A 428 1.88 0.72 -7.09
C THR A 428 0.62 0.17 -7.74
N ASP A 429 -0.39 -0.09 -6.91
CA ASP A 429 -1.76 -0.38 -7.33
C ASP A 429 -2.40 0.85 -7.98
N TRP A 430 -3.48 0.65 -8.71
CA TRP A 430 -4.26 1.74 -9.26
C TRP A 430 -5.16 2.40 -8.19
N ASN A 431 -6.48 2.29 -8.28
CA ASN A 431 -7.35 2.96 -7.32
C ASN A 431 -7.24 2.31 -5.94
N LEU A 432 -6.81 3.06 -4.93
CA LEU A 432 -6.81 2.60 -3.53
C LEU A 432 -8.19 2.11 -3.06
N VAL A 433 -9.25 2.74 -3.57
CA VAL A 433 -10.64 2.44 -3.16
C VAL A 433 -11.56 2.63 -4.35
N LEU A 434 -12.48 1.69 -4.58
CA LEU A 434 -13.59 1.84 -5.51
C LEU A 434 -14.92 1.45 -4.85
N ASP A 435 -16.04 1.73 -5.51
CA ASP A 435 -17.36 1.24 -5.08
C ASP A 435 -17.64 -0.18 -5.59
N MET A 436 -18.83 -0.69 -5.25
CA MET A 436 -19.32 -2.02 -5.65
C MET A 436 -19.39 -2.23 -7.18
N GLU A 437 -19.41 -1.17 -7.99
CA GLU A 437 -19.41 -1.24 -9.45
C GLU A 437 -17.99 -1.15 -10.06
N GLY A 438 -17.00 -0.71 -9.28
CA GLY A 438 -15.64 -0.45 -9.74
C GLY A 438 -15.42 0.99 -10.20
N GLY A 439 -16.21 1.93 -9.67
CA GLY A 439 -16.21 3.34 -10.02
C GLY A 439 -16.13 4.30 -8.82
N PRO A 440 -16.54 5.57 -8.99
CA PRO A 440 -17.12 6.13 -10.21
C PRO A 440 -16.07 6.27 -11.32
N ASN A 441 -16.47 6.13 -12.59
CA ASN A 441 -15.60 6.37 -13.74
C ASN A 441 -16.41 6.98 -14.89
N TRP A 442 -16.04 8.20 -15.32
CA TRP A 442 -16.83 8.96 -16.28
C TRP A 442 -16.88 8.32 -17.68
N SER A 443 -15.83 7.58 -18.07
CA SER A 443 -15.76 6.84 -19.33
C SER A 443 -16.26 5.39 -19.19
N LYS A 444 -16.85 5.03 -18.04
CA LYS A 444 -17.33 3.68 -17.71
C LYS A 444 -16.24 2.59 -17.81
N ASN A 445 -14.97 2.99 -17.63
CA ASN A 445 -13.84 2.07 -17.59
C ASN A 445 -13.63 1.55 -16.16
N TYR A 446 -14.60 0.78 -15.67
CA TYR A 446 -14.57 0.23 -14.32
C TYR A 446 -13.53 -0.88 -14.18
N VAL A 447 -12.98 -1.02 -12.98
CA VAL A 447 -11.96 -2.02 -12.61
C VAL A 447 -12.19 -2.50 -11.17
N ASP A 448 -11.41 -3.48 -10.69
CA ASP A 448 -11.41 -3.85 -9.27
C ASP A 448 -10.45 -2.96 -8.48
N SER A 449 -10.54 -3.02 -7.14
CA SER A 449 -9.63 -2.36 -6.21
C SER A 449 -9.41 -3.26 -4.99
N PRO A 450 -8.26 -3.20 -4.30
CA PRO A 450 -8.04 -3.93 -3.05
C PRO A 450 -9.05 -3.60 -1.94
N VAL A 451 -9.72 -2.45 -2.00
CA VAL A 451 -10.77 -2.06 -1.07
C VAL A 451 -12.02 -1.58 -1.82
N ILE A 452 -13.16 -2.19 -1.49
CA ILE A 452 -14.45 -1.87 -2.11
C ILE A 452 -15.39 -1.26 -1.08
N VAL A 453 -15.97 -0.09 -1.37
CA VAL A 453 -16.89 0.63 -0.50
C VAL A 453 -18.34 0.32 -0.84
N ASP A 454 -19.12 0.01 0.19
CA ASP A 454 -20.58 -0.11 0.15
C ASP A 454 -21.17 1.00 1.01
N LYS A 455 -21.38 2.17 0.38
CA LYS A 455 -21.81 3.40 1.05
C LYS A 455 -23.18 3.26 1.73
N GLU A 456 -24.07 2.43 1.17
CA GLU A 456 -25.43 2.25 1.70
C GLU A 456 -25.43 1.56 3.07
N LYS A 457 -24.36 0.79 3.35
CA LYS A 457 -24.16 0.11 4.63
C LYS A 457 -23.14 0.80 5.54
N ASP A 458 -22.49 1.89 5.09
CA ASP A 458 -21.33 2.51 5.75
C ASP A 458 -20.23 1.49 6.09
N VAL A 459 -19.93 0.57 5.15
CA VAL A 459 -18.87 -0.43 5.27
C VAL A 459 -17.95 -0.43 4.06
N PHE A 460 -16.77 -1.01 4.24
CA PHE A 460 -15.87 -1.36 3.15
C PHE A 460 -15.38 -2.80 3.30
N TYR A 461 -15.03 -3.41 2.18
CA TYR A 461 -14.56 -4.79 2.07
C TYR A 461 -13.10 -4.80 1.64
N LYS A 462 -12.23 -5.37 2.47
CA LYS A 462 -10.84 -5.63 2.11
C LYS A 462 -10.76 -6.94 1.33
N GLN A 463 -10.37 -6.81 0.06
CA GLN A 463 -10.27 -7.91 -0.90
C GLN A 463 -9.03 -8.78 -0.62
N PRO A 464 -8.96 -10.03 -1.15
CA PRO A 464 -7.72 -10.81 -1.15
C PRO A 464 -6.51 -10.02 -1.65
N MET A 465 -6.69 -9.20 -2.70
CA MET A 465 -5.66 -8.30 -3.24
C MET A 465 -4.98 -7.44 -2.16
N PHE A 466 -5.74 -6.88 -1.21
CA PHE A 466 -5.20 -6.09 -0.10
C PHE A 466 -4.20 -6.90 0.74
N TYR A 467 -4.55 -8.14 1.07
CA TYR A 467 -3.70 -9.00 1.89
C TYR A 467 -2.51 -9.57 1.13
N HIS A 468 -2.66 -9.84 -0.17
CA HIS A 468 -1.54 -10.20 -1.04
C HIS A 468 -0.52 -9.06 -1.13
N MET A 469 -0.97 -7.80 -1.26
CA MET A 469 -0.08 -6.64 -1.20
C MET A 469 0.55 -6.45 0.19
N ALA A 470 -0.21 -6.69 1.27
CA ALA A 470 0.28 -6.56 2.64
C ALA A 470 1.47 -7.47 2.95
N HIS A 471 1.58 -8.64 2.30
CA HIS A 471 2.75 -9.53 2.40
C HIS A 471 4.05 -8.90 1.88
N PHE A 472 3.97 -7.82 1.11
CA PHE A 472 5.13 -7.05 0.67
C PHE A 472 5.21 -5.73 1.41
N SER A 473 4.17 -4.89 1.36
CA SER A 473 4.20 -3.51 1.86
C SER A 473 4.48 -3.41 3.37
N LYS A 474 3.96 -4.36 4.16
CA LYS A 474 4.18 -4.39 5.61
C LYS A 474 5.58 -4.87 5.99
N PHE A 475 6.10 -5.84 5.24
CA PHE A 475 7.30 -6.59 5.62
C PHE A 475 8.56 -6.16 4.86
N LEU A 476 8.44 -5.33 3.83
CA LEU A 476 9.54 -4.82 3.02
C LEU A 476 9.55 -3.28 3.07
N PRO A 477 10.05 -2.67 4.16
CA PRO A 477 10.17 -1.22 4.25
C PRO A 477 11.11 -0.64 3.18
N GLU A 478 10.99 0.65 2.89
CA GLU A 478 11.95 1.37 2.04
C GLU A 478 13.40 1.09 2.48
N GLY A 479 14.29 0.92 1.50
CA GLY A 479 15.70 0.60 1.71
C GLY A 479 15.98 -0.89 1.91
N THR A 480 14.95 -1.73 1.99
CA THR A 480 15.10 -3.20 1.95
C THR A 480 15.85 -3.61 0.69
N GLN A 481 16.79 -4.53 0.81
CA GLN A 481 17.67 -4.96 -0.25
C GLN A 481 17.27 -6.35 -0.73
N ARG A 482 16.92 -6.54 -2.01
CA ARG A 482 16.73 -7.90 -2.56
C ARG A 482 18.09 -8.62 -2.55
N ILE A 483 18.07 -9.89 -2.14
CA ILE A 483 19.22 -10.80 -2.18
C ILE A 483 18.91 -12.05 -3.00
N GLU A 484 19.96 -12.76 -3.39
CA GLU A 484 19.85 -14.01 -4.12
C GLU A 484 19.25 -15.13 -3.25
N ILE A 485 18.40 -15.96 -3.88
CA ILE A 485 17.79 -17.14 -3.28
C ILE A 485 17.80 -18.29 -4.29
N GLN A 486 18.33 -19.43 -3.88
CA GLN A 486 18.52 -20.60 -4.76
C GLN A 486 17.66 -21.77 -4.30
N LYS A 487 17.07 -22.50 -5.25
CA LYS A 487 16.31 -23.73 -4.98
C LYS A 487 17.16 -24.97 -5.22
N SER A 488 17.04 -25.98 -4.36
CA SER A 488 17.75 -27.27 -4.51
C SER A 488 17.20 -28.15 -5.64
N SER A 489 15.91 -28.02 -5.93
CA SER A 489 15.19 -28.79 -6.96
C SER A 489 14.18 -27.91 -7.69
N SER A 490 13.63 -28.42 -8.79
CA SER A 490 12.54 -27.72 -9.49
C SER A 490 11.28 -27.68 -8.63
N CYS A 491 10.61 -26.54 -8.61
CA CYS A 491 9.35 -26.33 -7.91
C CYS A 491 8.56 -25.21 -8.60
N ASP A 492 7.24 -25.25 -8.43
CA ASP A 492 6.30 -24.26 -8.96
C ASP A 492 6.07 -23.07 -8.01
N LEU A 493 6.76 -23.06 -6.86
CA LEU A 493 6.71 -21.94 -5.92
C LEU A 493 7.41 -20.72 -6.52
N GLU A 494 6.80 -19.57 -6.31
CA GLU A 494 7.39 -18.27 -6.61
C GLU A 494 7.87 -17.63 -5.31
N PHE A 495 9.10 -17.10 -5.31
CA PHE A 495 9.68 -16.55 -4.08
C PHE A 495 10.73 -15.48 -4.36
N SER A 496 10.96 -14.66 -3.35
CA SER A 496 12.04 -13.68 -3.29
C SER A 496 12.53 -13.53 -1.85
N ALA A 497 13.82 -13.25 -1.69
CA ALA A 497 14.44 -13.02 -0.39
C ALA A 497 15.02 -11.61 -0.29
N PHE A 498 15.03 -11.09 0.93
CA PHE A 498 15.35 -9.70 1.20
C PHE A 498 16.12 -9.57 2.51
N LEU A 499 17.00 -8.56 2.55
CA LEU A 499 17.66 -8.08 3.75
C LEU A 499 17.09 -6.70 4.09
N ARG A 500 16.45 -6.59 5.25
CA ARG A 500 15.82 -5.34 5.71
C ARG A 500 16.87 -4.38 6.29
N PRO A 501 16.58 -3.07 6.36
CA PRO A 501 17.50 -2.08 6.95
C PRO A 501 17.84 -2.33 8.42
N ASP A 502 16.95 -3.01 9.15
CA ASP A 502 17.14 -3.42 10.55
C ASP A 502 18.06 -4.67 10.70
N GLY A 503 18.58 -5.21 9.60
CA GLY A 503 19.45 -6.39 9.57
C GLY A 503 18.71 -7.73 9.54
N SER A 504 17.37 -7.74 9.65
CA SER A 504 16.60 -8.97 9.58
C SER A 504 16.40 -9.46 8.14
N ALA A 505 16.23 -10.76 7.96
CA ALA A 505 15.90 -11.37 6.67
C ALA A 505 14.37 -11.51 6.52
N ALA A 506 13.87 -11.31 5.30
CA ALA A 506 12.49 -11.58 4.93
C ALA A 506 12.44 -12.45 3.68
N VAL A 507 11.51 -13.39 3.64
CA VAL A 507 11.24 -14.23 2.45
C VAL A 507 9.76 -14.20 2.19
N VAL A 508 9.38 -13.91 0.94
CA VAL A 508 7.98 -14.02 0.49
C VAL A 508 7.90 -15.24 -0.42
N VAL A 509 6.90 -16.10 -0.17
CA VAL A 509 6.65 -17.32 -0.94
C VAL A 509 5.18 -17.34 -1.36
N LEU A 510 4.94 -17.58 -2.63
CA LEU A 510 3.61 -17.75 -3.21
C LEU A 510 3.48 -19.17 -3.78
N ASN A 511 2.40 -19.83 -3.40
CA ASN A 511 1.92 -21.08 -3.99
C ASN A 511 0.54 -20.79 -4.62
N ARG A 512 0.42 -20.92 -5.93
CA ARG A 512 -0.71 -20.39 -6.71
C ARG A 512 -1.88 -21.36 -6.83
#